data_AF-A0A511AIC8-F1
#
_entry.id   AF-A0A511AIC8-F1
#
_cell.length_a   1.000
_cell.length_b   1.000
_cell.length_c   1.000
_cell.angle_alpha   90.00
_cell.angle_beta   90.00
_cell.angle_gamma   90.00
#
_symmetry.space_group_name_H-M   'P 1'
#
loop_
_entity.id
_entity.type
_entity.pdbx_description
1 polymer ?
#
loop_
_entity_poly.entity_id
_entity_poly.type
_entity_poly.pdbx_seq_one_letter_code
_entity_poly.pdbx_strand_id
1 'polypeptide(L)'
;MNTRREWLIAAGLIVLALIPSLAGAVRVGEIAADAPVTSADARFMEMPLPVVVHVVGALVYALVGAFQFLPALRRRHLGWHRFAGRYVLVPAGLAVALSGLWMTAFYDVPPIDGLALQISRYIVGVLMAAFIVLALVSVARRDIPQHGAWMIRAYALAMGAGTQVLTSAPFAILFGTDSKYARAPRPHVL
;
A
#
# COMPACT_ATOMS: atom_id res chain seq x y z
N MET A 1 -27.41 -0.51 -8.18
CA MET A 1 -26.85 -1.41 -7.15
C MET A 1 -27.63 -1.23 -5.86
N ASN A 2 -27.88 -2.31 -5.11
CA ASN A 2 -28.47 -2.25 -3.78
C ASN A 2 -27.41 -1.69 -2.80
N THR A 3 -27.79 -0.76 -1.92
CA THR A 3 -26.91 -0.16 -0.89
C THR A 3 -26.18 -1.22 -0.08
N ARG A 4 -26.82 -2.36 0.22
CA ARG A 4 -26.18 -3.50 0.91
C ARG A 4 -24.92 -3.99 0.18
N ARG A 5 -24.97 -4.12 -1.15
CA ARG A 5 -23.80 -4.57 -1.94
C ARG A 5 -22.69 -3.53 -1.97
N GLU A 6 -23.04 -2.24 -2.01
CA GLU A 6 -22.06 -1.15 -1.96
C GLU A 6 -21.27 -1.20 -0.64
N TRP A 7 -21.97 -1.36 0.49
CA TRP A 7 -21.32 -1.50 1.80
C TRP A 7 -20.48 -2.77 1.95
N LEU A 8 -20.88 -3.89 1.33
CA LEU A 8 -20.05 -5.09 1.30
C LEU A 8 -18.73 -4.87 0.56
N ILE A 9 -18.71 -4.06 -0.51
CA ILE A 9 -17.47 -3.71 -1.20
C ILE A 9 -16.54 -2.92 -0.27
N ALA A 10 -17.06 -1.86 0.38
CA ALA A 10 -16.25 -1.07 1.31
C ALA A 10 -15.73 -1.92 2.48
N ALA A 11 -16.58 -2.76 3.07
CA ALA A 11 -16.18 -3.68 4.13
C ALA A 11 -15.10 -4.66 3.67
N GLY A 12 -15.26 -5.26 2.48
CA GLY A 12 -14.26 -6.15 1.90
C GLY A 12 -12.91 -5.48 1.68
N LEU A 13 -12.91 -4.23 1.19
CA LEU A 13 -11.68 -3.44 1.02
C LEU A 13 -11.01 -3.12 2.36
N ILE A 14 -11.79 -2.77 3.39
CA ILE A 14 -11.27 -2.51 4.74
C ILE A 14 -10.68 -3.78 5.35
N VAL A 15 -11.38 -4.92 5.23
CA VAL A 15 -10.89 -6.22 5.71
C VAL A 15 -9.59 -6.59 4.99
N LEU A 16 -9.51 -6.38 3.68
CA LEU A 16 -8.30 -6.62 2.89
C LEU A 16 -7.11 -5.76 3.38
N ALA A 17 -7.37 -4.54 3.84
CA ALA A 17 -6.34 -3.67 4.38
C ALA A 17 -5.94 -4.00 5.83
N LEU A 18 -6.73 -4.78 6.57
CA LEU A 18 -6.63 -4.83 8.04
C LEU A 18 -5.30 -5.43 8.51
N ILE A 19 -4.88 -6.57 7.96
CA ILE A 19 -3.64 -7.23 8.38
C ILE A 19 -2.40 -6.36 8.12
N PRO A 20 -2.15 -5.84 6.91
CA PRO A 20 -0.99 -4.96 6.68
C PRO A 20 -1.08 -3.66 7.48
N SER A 21 -2.29 -3.15 7.73
CA SER A 21 -2.53 -1.98 8.58
C SER A 21 -2.10 -2.20 10.03
N LEU A 22 -2.47 -3.35 10.61
CA LEU A 22 -2.09 -3.74 11.97
C LEU A 22 -0.58 -3.95 12.07
N ALA A 23 0.03 -4.66 11.12
CA ALA A 23 1.47 -4.86 11.08
C ALA A 23 2.23 -3.52 10.99
N GLY A 24 1.77 -2.60 10.15
CA GLY A 24 2.33 -1.26 10.05
C GLY A 24 2.18 -0.45 11.34
N ALA A 25 1.01 -0.52 11.98
CA ALA A 25 0.76 0.18 13.25
C ALA A 25 1.67 -0.31 14.38
N VAL A 26 1.87 -1.63 14.48
CA VAL A 26 2.84 -2.22 15.42
C VAL A 26 4.24 -1.66 15.16
N ARG A 27 4.68 -1.64 13.89
CA ARG A 27 5.99 -1.08 13.53
C ARG A 27 6.15 0.39 13.94
N VAL A 28 5.14 1.22 13.70
CA VAL A 28 5.19 2.63 14.11
C VAL A 28 5.24 2.75 15.64
N GLY A 29 4.53 1.88 16.36
CA GLY A 29 4.60 1.79 17.82
C GLY A 29 5.98 1.40 18.34
N GLU A 30 6.64 0.41 17.70
CA GLU A 30 8.01 0.00 18.03
C GLU A 30 9.00 1.15 17.87
N ILE A 31 8.91 1.89 16.76
CA ILE A 31 9.74 3.08 16.51
C ILE A 31 9.46 4.17 17.57
N ALA A 32 8.19 4.44 17.87
CA ALA A 32 7.81 5.47 18.83
C ALA A 32 8.22 5.14 20.27
N ALA A 33 8.30 3.84 20.61
CA ALA A 33 8.70 3.35 21.92
C ALA A 33 10.22 3.14 22.06
N ASP A 34 11.00 3.43 21.02
CA ASP A 34 12.44 3.15 20.96
C ASP A 34 12.75 1.69 21.32
N ALA A 35 12.00 0.76 20.73
CA ALA A 35 12.12 -0.66 21.01
C ALA A 35 13.54 -1.18 20.70
N PRO A 36 14.03 -2.23 21.39
CA PRO A 36 15.36 -2.77 21.15
C PRO A 36 15.58 -3.13 19.67
N VAL A 37 16.67 -2.63 19.09
CA VAL A 37 17.00 -2.86 17.69
C VAL A 37 17.34 -4.34 17.45
N THR A 38 16.59 -4.98 16.55
CA THR A 38 16.90 -6.32 16.04
C THR A 38 17.48 -6.22 14.62
N SER A 39 18.16 -7.27 14.15
CA SER A 39 18.62 -7.33 12.76
C SER A 39 17.45 -7.30 11.76
N ALA A 40 16.26 -7.75 12.17
CA ALA A 40 15.06 -7.71 11.34
C ALA A 40 14.49 -6.30 11.20
N ASP A 41 14.74 -5.40 12.15
CA ASP A 41 14.10 -4.08 12.23
C ASP A 41 15.05 -2.88 12.11
N ALA A 42 16.36 -3.11 12.13
CA ALA A 42 17.39 -2.06 12.11
C ALA A 42 17.14 -0.94 11.09
N ARG A 43 16.83 -1.30 9.83
CA ARG A 43 16.54 -0.34 8.75
C ARG A 43 15.41 0.66 9.07
N PHE A 44 14.42 0.24 9.86
CA PHE A 44 13.30 1.10 10.25
C PHE A 44 13.68 2.04 11.40
N MET A 45 14.61 1.63 12.26
CA MET A 45 15.09 2.46 13.37
C MET A 45 16.15 3.47 12.91
N GLU A 46 17.00 3.08 11.96
CA GLU A 46 18.02 3.96 11.36
C GLU A 46 17.40 5.06 10.50
N MET A 47 16.34 4.72 9.76
CA MET A 47 15.66 5.66 8.86
C MET A 47 14.13 5.52 8.99
N PRO A 48 13.54 6.04 10.09
CA PRO A 48 12.12 5.82 10.43
C PRO A 48 11.15 6.63 9.59
N LEU A 49 11.56 7.80 9.09
CA LEU A 49 10.68 8.72 8.37
C LEU A 49 9.91 8.06 7.20
N PRO A 50 10.56 7.37 6.24
CA PRO A 50 9.84 6.80 5.11
C PRO A 50 8.84 5.72 5.52
N VAL A 51 9.15 4.83 6.47
CA VAL A 51 8.18 3.82 6.91
C VAL A 51 6.99 4.43 7.67
N VAL A 52 7.22 5.44 8.52
CA VAL A 52 6.14 6.13 9.23
C VAL A 52 5.21 6.84 8.24
N VAL A 53 5.78 7.60 7.30
CA VAL A 53 5.00 8.28 6.24
C VAL A 53 4.23 7.27 5.41
N HIS A 54 4.86 6.15 5.04
CA HIS A 54 4.22 5.09 4.26
C HIS A 54 3.04 4.48 4.99
N VAL A 55 3.21 4.06 6.25
CA VAL A 55 2.17 3.41 7.04
C VAL A 55 0.99 4.35 7.28
N VAL A 56 1.26 5.57 7.75
CA VAL A 56 0.18 6.54 8.02
C VAL A 56 -0.55 6.90 6.74
N GLY A 57 0.18 7.14 5.65
CA GLY A 57 -0.40 7.38 4.33
C GLY A 57 -1.25 6.20 3.85
N ALA A 58 -0.78 4.97 4.03
CA ALA A 58 -1.45 3.76 3.57
C ALA A 58 -2.74 3.50 4.35
N LEU A 59 -2.72 3.69 5.67
CA LEU A 59 -3.90 3.60 6.54
C LEU A 59 -4.99 4.58 6.08
N VAL A 60 -4.61 5.86 5.92
CA VAL A 60 -5.56 6.89 5.47
C VAL A 60 -6.08 6.57 4.08
N TYR A 61 -5.19 6.23 3.15
CA TYR A 61 -5.54 5.99 1.75
C TYR A 61 -6.46 4.78 1.58
N ALA A 62 -6.17 3.66 2.24
CA ALA A 62 -6.98 2.45 2.18
C ALA A 62 -8.34 2.64 2.87
N LEU A 63 -8.35 3.12 4.11
CA LEU A 63 -9.59 3.18 4.90
C LEU A 63 -10.54 4.26 4.38
N VAL A 64 -10.06 5.49 4.14
CA VAL A 64 -10.90 6.58 3.62
C VAL A 64 -11.22 6.35 2.14
N GLY A 65 -10.32 5.74 1.38
CA GLY A 65 -10.48 5.46 -0.04
C GLY A 65 -11.58 4.44 -0.32
N ALA A 66 -11.77 3.43 0.54
CA ALA A 66 -12.85 2.45 0.41
C ALA A 66 -14.25 3.10 0.24
N PHE A 67 -14.49 4.21 0.93
CA PHE A 67 -15.75 4.94 0.88
C PHE A 67 -15.94 5.74 -0.42
N GLN A 68 -14.86 6.05 -1.17
CA GLN A 68 -14.95 6.73 -2.47
C GLN A 68 -15.66 5.88 -3.54
N PHE A 69 -15.67 4.55 -3.35
CA PHE A 69 -16.29 3.61 -4.27
C PHE A 69 -17.77 3.37 -4.00
N LEU A 70 -18.39 4.06 -3.03
CA LEU A 70 -19.81 3.93 -2.70
C LEU A 70 -20.66 4.89 -3.55
N PRO A 71 -21.42 4.40 -4.57
CA PRO A 71 -22.26 5.27 -5.39
C PRO A 71 -23.30 6.05 -4.59
N ALA A 72 -23.92 5.45 -3.56
CA ALA A 72 -24.88 6.14 -2.71
C ALA A 72 -24.26 7.33 -1.94
N LEU A 73 -23.06 7.17 -1.40
CA LEU A 73 -22.34 8.24 -0.69
C LEU A 73 -21.97 9.36 -1.66
N ARG A 74 -21.47 9.03 -2.84
CA ARG A 74 -21.13 10.02 -3.87
C ARG A 74 -22.33 10.82 -4.37
N ARG A 75 -23.50 10.17 -4.55
CA ARG A 75 -24.73 10.85 -4.98
C ARG A 75 -25.27 11.81 -3.91
N ARG A 76 -25.18 11.44 -2.63
CA ARG A 76 -25.72 12.24 -1.51
C ARG A 76 -24.74 13.31 -1.00
N HIS A 77 -23.44 13.04 -1.06
CA HIS A 77 -22.40 13.86 -0.44
C HIS A 77 -21.23 14.10 -1.41
N LEU A 78 -21.52 14.68 -2.58
CA LEU A 78 -20.51 14.96 -3.60
C LEU A 78 -19.39 15.91 -3.10
N GLY A 79 -19.73 16.85 -2.20
CA GLY A 79 -18.74 17.73 -1.56
C GLY A 79 -17.70 16.94 -0.75
N TRP A 80 -18.15 15.93 0.01
CA TRP A 80 -17.26 15.04 0.76
C TRP A 80 -16.36 14.23 -0.18
N HIS A 81 -16.91 13.66 -1.26
CA HIS A 81 -16.13 12.91 -2.26
C HIS A 81 -14.99 13.77 -2.83
N ARG A 82 -15.29 15.02 -3.20
CA ARG A 82 -14.29 15.96 -3.73
C ARG A 82 -13.25 16.37 -2.69
N PHE A 83 -13.70 16.68 -1.47
CA PHE A 83 -12.80 17.11 -0.39
C PHE A 83 -11.86 15.98 0.02
N ALA A 84 -12.40 14.81 0.36
CA ALA A 84 -11.63 13.64 0.73
C ALA A 84 -10.69 13.20 -0.41
N GLY A 85 -11.19 13.15 -1.65
CA GLY A 85 -10.35 12.82 -2.81
C GLY A 85 -9.17 13.77 -2.98
N ARG A 86 -9.42 15.09 -3.00
CA ARG A 86 -8.42 16.10 -3.34
C ARG A 86 -7.43 16.38 -2.21
N TYR A 87 -7.92 16.52 -0.99
CA TYR A 87 -7.11 17.05 0.12
C TYR A 87 -6.61 15.96 1.08
N VAL A 88 -7.21 14.76 1.04
CA VAL A 88 -6.81 13.66 1.92
C VAL A 88 -6.15 12.55 1.10
N LEU A 89 -6.86 11.99 0.12
CA LEU A 89 -6.45 10.77 -0.57
C LEU A 89 -5.34 11.01 -1.59
N VAL A 90 -5.37 12.10 -2.36
CA VAL A 90 -4.28 12.39 -3.31
C VAL A 90 -2.94 12.60 -2.60
N PRO A 91 -2.83 13.45 -1.56
CA PRO A 91 -1.59 13.57 -0.79
C PRO A 91 -1.18 12.26 -0.13
N ALA A 92 -2.11 11.53 0.50
CA ALA A 92 -1.81 10.26 1.15
C ALA A 92 -1.30 9.21 0.15
N GLY A 93 -1.94 9.09 -1.01
CA GLY A 93 -1.52 8.15 -2.06
C GLY A 93 -0.14 8.48 -2.63
N LEU A 94 0.16 9.76 -2.86
CA LEU A 94 1.51 10.17 -3.29
C LEU A 94 2.55 9.93 -2.18
N ALA A 95 2.21 10.21 -0.93
CA ALA A 95 3.06 9.93 0.22
C ALA A 95 3.40 8.43 0.30
N VAL A 96 2.41 7.55 0.15
CA VAL A 96 2.59 6.08 0.09
C VAL A 96 3.52 5.69 -1.06
N ALA A 97 3.25 6.17 -2.27
CA ALA A 97 4.03 5.80 -3.45
C ALA A 97 5.49 6.23 -3.31
N LEU A 98 5.74 7.50 -2.95
CA LEU A 98 7.09 8.07 -2.87
C LEU A 98 7.89 7.49 -1.70
N SER A 99 7.26 7.34 -0.53
CA SER A 99 7.92 6.68 0.61
C SER A 99 8.19 5.19 0.35
N GLY A 100 7.31 4.50 -0.37
CA GLY A 100 7.53 3.11 -0.77
C GLY A 100 8.71 2.95 -1.73
N LEU A 101 8.83 3.85 -2.71
CA LEU A 101 9.98 3.93 -3.61
C LEU A 101 11.27 4.25 -2.84
N TRP A 102 11.21 5.18 -1.90
CA TRP A 102 12.33 5.50 -1.01
C TRP A 102 12.79 4.25 -0.25
N MET A 103 11.89 3.60 0.48
CA MET A 103 12.25 2.37 1.22
C MET A 103 12.85 1.32 0.29
N THR A 104 12.29 1.13 -0.89
CA THR A 104 12.79 0.13 -1.86
C THR A 104 14.21 0.44 -2.34
N ALA A 105 14.57 1.72 -2.43
CA ALA A 105 15.88 2.16 -2.90
C ALA A 105 16.97 2.19 -1.83
N PHE A 106 16.61 2.50 -0.58
CA PHE A 106 17.59 2.82 0.45
C PHE A 106 17.60 1.89 1.65
N TYR A 107 16.55 1.08 1.85
CA TYR A 107 16.58 0.10 2.94
C TYR A 107 17.44 -1.10 2.56
N ASP A 108 18.22 -1.58 3.53
CA ASP A 108 18.86 -2.89 3.41
C ASP A 108 17.78 -3.98 3.46
N VAL A 109 17.49 -4.55 2.29
CA VAL A 109 16.39 -5.48 2.09
C VAL A 109 16.84 -6.86 2.60
N PRO A 110 16.09 -7.50 3.53
CA PRO A 110 16.45 -8.83 4.01
C PRO A 110 16.65 -9.82 2.85
N PRO A 111 17.58 -10.78 2.93
CA PRO A 111 17.85 -11.72 1.84
C PRO A 111 16.63 -12.54 1.38
N ILE A 112 15.60 -12.67 2.23
CA ILE A 112 14.33 -13.33 1.90
C ILE A 112 13.47 -12.51 0.92
N ASP A 113 13.61 -11.18 0.93
CA ASP A 113 12.95 -10.25 0.03
C ASP A 113 13.78 -10.19 -1.28
N GLY A 114 13.65 -11.23 -2.10
CA GLY A 114 14.43 -11.38 -3.34
C GLY A 114 14.18 -10.30 -4.41
N LEU A 115 15.02 -10.28 -5.45
CA LEU A 115 15.01 -9.29 -6.55
C LEU A 115 13.62 -9.06 -7.17
N ALA A 116 12.83 -10.13 -7.33
CA ALA A 116 11.48 -10.03 -7.88
C ALA A 116 10.57 -9.12 -7.05
N LEU A 117 10.65 -9.20 -5.72
CA LEU A 117 9.89 -8.34 -4.83
C LEU A 117 10.35 -6.88 -4.95
N GLN A 118 11.65 -6.64 -5.00
CA GLN A 118 12.20 -5.29 -5.18
C GLN A 118 11.74 -4.65 -6.49
N ILE A 119 11.82 -5.37 -7.62
CA ILE A 119 11.32 -4.92 -8.92
C ILE A 119 9.82 -4.61 -8.84
N SER A 120 9.04 -5.50 -8.23
CA SER A 120 7.60 -5.29 -8.09
C SER A 120 7.27 -4.03 -7.29
N ARG A 121 8.01 -3.75 -6.21
CA ARG A 121 7.83 -2.53 -5.39
C ARG A 121 8.11 -1.25 -6.20
N TYR A 122 9.17 -1.25 -7.01
CA TYR A 122 9.44 -0.14 -7.93
C TYR A 122 8.31 0.08 -8.94
N ILE A 123 7.87 -0.98 -9.60
CA ILE A 123 6.78 -0.91 -10.58
C ILE A 123 5.50 -0.38 -9.92
N VAL A 124 5.12 -0.94 -8.78
CA VAL A 124 3.91 -0.54 -8.04
C VAL A 124 3.99 0.92 -7.62
N GLY A 125 5.10 1.36 -7.02
CA GLY A 125 5.26 2.74 -6.58
C GLY A 125 5.20 3.75 -7.72
N VAL A 126 5.89 3.48 -8.83
CA VAL A 126 5.89 4.34 -10.01
C VAL A 126 4.51 4.40 -10.66
N LEU A 127 3.87 3.24 -10.88
CA LEU A 127 2.53 3.19 -11.48
C LEU A 127 1.47 3.84 -10.59
N MET A 128 1.54 3.65 -9.28
CA MET A 128 0.62 4.29 -8.34
C MET A 128 0.72 5.82 -8.42
N ALA A 129 1.93 6.38 -8.38
CA ALA A 129 2.13 7.82 -8.54
C ALA A 129 1.65 8.31 -9.92
N ALA A 130 1.99 7.60 -10.99
CA ALA A 130 1.57 7.93 -12.34
C ALA A 130 0.04 7.93 -12.50
N PHE A 131 -0.66 6.93 -11.97
CA PHE A 131 -2.12 6.85 -12.04
C PHE A 131 -2.80 7.95 -11.22
N ILE A 132 -2.24 8.35 -10.07
CA ILE A 132 -2.76 9.51 -9.33
C ILE A 132 -2.61 10.79 -10.17
N VAL A 133 -1.44 11.02 -10.78
CA VAL A 133 -1.22 12.18 -11.66
C VAL A 133 -2.17 12.17 -12.85
N LEU A 134 -2.33 11.03 -13.53
CA LEU A 134 -3.25 10.89 -14.65
C LEU A 134 -4.70 11.14 -14.23
N ALA A 135 -5.11 10.67 -13.05
CA ALA A 135 -6.43 10.96 -12.50
C ALA A 135 -6.67 12.46 -12.28
N LEU A 136 -5.65 13.18 -11.78
CA LEU A 136 -5.70 14.63 -11.60
C LEU A 136 -5.78 15.38 -12.93
N VAL A 137 -5.01 14.94 -13.93
CA VAL A 137 -5.05 15.51 -15.29
C VAL A 137 -6.43 15.29 -15.92
N SER A 138 -7.00 14.08 -15.81
CA SER A 138 -8.33 13.77 -16.35
C SER A 138 -9.42 14.62 -15.69
N VAL A 139 -9.43 14.78 -14.37
CA VAL A 139 -10.45 15.61 -13.71
C VAL A 139 -10.29 17.10 -14.02
N ALA A 140 -9.07 17.59 -14.19
CA ALA A 140 -8.81 18.96 -14.63
C ALA A 140 -9.35 19.22 -16.05
N ARG A 141 -9.27 18.21 -16.93
CA ARG A 141 -9.87 18.22 -18.27
C ARG A 141 -11.38 17.93 -18.28
N ARG A 142 -12.00 17.78 -17.09
CA ARG A 142 -13.41 17.39 -16.90
C ARG A 142 -13.77 16.01 -17.47
N ASP A 143 -12.78 15.15 -17.71
CA ASP A 143 -12.96 13.75 -18.11
C ASP A 143 -13.15 12.87 -16.86
N ILE A 144 -14.38 12.85 -16.36
CA ILE A 144 -14.76 12.15 -15.12
C ILE A 144 -14.65 10.62 -15.24
N PRO A 145 -15.05 9.98 -16.36
CA PRO A 145 -14.87 8.53 -16.52
C PRO A 145 -13.39 8.13 -16.40
N GLN A 146 -12.47 8.88 -17.02
CA GLN A 146 -11.06 8.53 -17.02
C GLN A 146 -10.43 8.81 -15.65
N HIS A 147 -10.82 9.91 -14.99
CA HIS A 147 -10.44 10.17 -13.60
C HIS A 147 -10.77 8.98 -12.70
N GLY A 148 -12.01 8.47 -12.78
CA GLY A 148 -12.45 7.32 -12.00
C GLY A 148 -11.64 6.06 -12.32
N ALA A 149 -11.38 5.81 -13.61
CA ALA A 149 -10.61 4.66 -14.05
C ALA A 149 -9.16 4.69 -13.55
N TRP A 150 -8.52 5.86 -13.53
CA TRP A 150 -7.18 6.02 -12.98
C TRP A 150 -7.14 5.88 -11.45
N MET A 151 -8.12 6.47 -10.74
CA MET A 151 -8.22 6.33 -9.28
C MET A 151 -8.45 4.88 -8.84
N ILE A 152 -9.28 4.10 -9.57
CA ILE A 152 -9.49 2.68 -9.30
C ILE A 152 -8.16 1.91 -9.42
N ARG A 153 -7.37 2.16 -10.48
CA ARG A 153 -6.08 1.49 -10.69
C ARG A 153 -5.07 1.85 -9.61
N ALA A 154 -4.96 3.13 -9.24
CA ALA A 154 -4.09 3.58 -8.16
C ALA A 154 -4.48 2.92 -6.82
N TYR A 155 -5.77 2.86 -6.52
CA TYR A 155 -6.27 2.22 -5.32
C TYR A 155 -6.02 0.71 -5.30
N ALA A 156 -6.26 0.02 -6.42
CA ALA A 156 -5.99 -1.41 -6.54
C ALA A 156 -4.51 -1.74 -6.28
N LEU A 157 -3.58 -0.93 -6.78
CA LEU A 157 -2.15 -1.07 -6.51
C LEU A 157 -1.82 -0.91 -5.02
N ALA A 158 -2.40 0.09 -4.35
CA ALA A 158 -2.22 0.30 -2.91
C ALA A 158 -2.71 -0.88 -2.07
N MET A 159 -3.79 -1.55 -2.52
CA MET A 159 -4.34 -2.74 -1.85
C MET A 159 -3.50 -4.01 -2.08
N GLY A 160 -2.45 -3.95 -2.90
CA GLY A 160 -1.61 -5.10 -3.24
C GLY A 160 -1.00 -5.81 -2.03
N ALA A 161 -0.61 -5.06 -0.99
CA ALA A 161 -0.07 -5.64 0.24
C ALA A 161 -1.08 -6.54 0.98
N GLY A 162 -2.36 -6.13 1.04
CA GLY A 162 -3.43 -6.94 1.60
C GLY A 162 -3.64 -8.24 0.82
N THR A 163 -3.64 -8.14 -0.51
CA THR A 163 -3.74 -9.30 -1.40
C THR A 163 -2.54 -10.24 -1.25
N GLN A 164 -1.32 -9.69 -1.11
CA GLN A 164 -0.11 -10.47 -0.90
C GLN A 164 -0.21 -11.30 0.37
N VAL A 165 -0.65 -10.73 1.49
CA VAL A 165 -0.83 -11.47 2.75
C VAL A 165 -1.84 -12.61 2.58
N LEU A 166 -2.97 -12.35 1.92
CA LEU A 166 -4.00 -13.37 1.71
C LEU A 166 -3.52 -14.55 0.85
N THR A 167 -2.62 -14.32 -0.10
CA THR A 167 -2.11 -15.38 -0.98
C THR A 167 -0.86 -16.06 -0.40
N SER A 168 0.02 -15.32 0.26
CA SER A 168 1.28 -15.86 0.78
C SER A 168 1.12 -16.56 2.13
N ALA A 169 0.20 -16.13 3.02
CA ALA A 169 0.05 -16.73 4.34
C ALA A 169 -0.41 -18.20 4.29
N PRO A 170 -1.45 -18.59 3.51
CA PRO A 170 -1.82 -19.99 3.37
C PRO A 170 -0.69 -20.83 2.78
N PHE A 171 0.03 -20.29 1.79
CA PHE A 171 1.18 -20.96 1.20
C PHE A 171 2.28 -21.22 2.23
N ALA A 172 2.65 -20.22 3.03
CA ALA A 172 3.65 -20.35 4.08
C ALA A 172 3.22 -21.36 5.17
N ILE A 173 1.94 -21.40 5.55
CA ILE A 173 1.40 -22.38 6.51
C ILE A 173 1.49 -23.81 5.97
N LEU A 174 1.17 -24.00 4.68
CA LEU A 174 1.13 -25.33 4.06
C LEU A 174 2.52 -25.86 3.68
N PHE A 175 3.44 -24.98 3.26
CA PHE A 175 4.73 -25.38 2.67
C PHE A 175 5.95 -24.93 3.48
N GLY A 176 5.76 -24.19 4.57
CA GLY A 176 6.82 -23.62 5.39
C GLY A 176 7.47 -22.37 4.78
N THR A 177 8.15 -21.59 5.62
CA THR A 177 8.88 -20.37 5.20
C THR A 177 10.25 -20.64 4.59
N ASP A 178 10.75 -21.87 4.74
CA ASP A 178 12.13 -22.28 4.40
C ASP A 178 12.23 -22.86 2.99
N SER A 179 11.45 -22.35 2.04
CA SER A 179 11.48 -22.88 0.68
C SER A 179 12.91 -22.74 0.13
N LYS A 180 13.51 -23.89 -0.17
CA LYS A 180 14.92 -24.07 -0.57
C LYS A 180 15.26 -23.40 -1.93
N TYR A 181 14.35 -22.59 -2.45
CA TYR A 181 14.42 -21.85 -3.70
C TYR A 181 15.03 -20.44 -3.55
N ALA A 182 15.26 -19.96 -2.32
CA ALA A 182 15.88 -18.65 -2.05
C ALA A 182 17.42 -18.65 -2.09
N ARG A 183 18.06 -19.81 -2.27
CA ARG A 183 19.53 -19.94 -2.21
C ARG A 183 20.11 -20.05 -3.62
N ALA A 184 20.47 -18.92 -4.24
CA ALA A 184 21.49 -18.96 -5.28
C ALA A 184 22.82 -19.43 -4.64
N PRO A 185 23.53 -20.40 -5.22
CA PRO A 185 24.81 -20.83 -4.66
C PRO A 185 25.80 -19.67 -4.76
N ARG A 186 26.36 -19.26 -3.61
CA ARG A 186 27.51 -18.34 -3.59
C ARG A 186 28.69 -19.08 -4.23
N PRO A 187 29.43 -18.50 -5.20
CA PRO A 187 30.71 -19.06 -5.58
C PRO A 187 31.64 -18.97 -4.37
N HIS A 188 32.14 -20.12 -3.92
CA HIS A 188 33.23 -20.18 -2.98
C HIS A 188 34.47 -19.59 -3.67
N VAL A 189 34.86 -18.39 -3.25
CA VAL A 189 36.18 -17.85 -3.57
C VAL A 189 37.11 -18.32 -2.46
N LEU A 190 38.05 -19.19 -2.83
CA LEU A 190 39.23 -19.56 -2.07
C LEU A 190 40.23 -18.39 -2.07
#